data_AF-A0A4U7ENP6-F1
#
_entry.id   AF-A0A4U7ENP6-F1
#
_cell.length_a   1.000
_cell.length_b   1.000
_cell.length_c   1.000
_cell.angle_alpha   90.00
_cell.angle_beta   90.00
_cell.angle_gamma   90.00
#
_symmetry.space_group_name_H-M   'P 1'
#
loop_
_entity.id
_entity.type
_entity.pdbx_description
1 polymer ?
#
loop_
_entity_poly.entity_id
_entity_poly.type
_entity_poly.pdbx_seq_one_letter_code
_entity_poly.pdbx_strand_id
1 'polypeptide(L)'
;MNDIVRSGAAASTQVMPNSGVAHMVIGRDTERERVFDAVADHFDGAPSGTVDVFVDDLAQVAVRNGVDSAVTFAERLIERFRGRASRIRIGCSIEGPAELLSRVGGSMDAVRAVDPDTMAAVERLSGDDPTTFGYVRRHWVEAKRGIETCDRNYPQSKQVHAALTEPETTPRTLGATLSGLVTLGALETWGDTVGPTRYDLTAYRPERTWAVGAALEAGVSEE
;
A
#
# COMPACT_ATOMS: atom_id res chain seq x y z
N MET A 1 19.46 16.87 12.42
CA MET A 1 19.75 17.88 11.37
C MET A 1 19.51 17.17 10.04
N ASN A 2 18.25 17.10 9.62
CA ASN A 2 17.88 16.61 8.29
C ASN A 2 17.70 17.85 7.43
N ASP A 3 18.60 18.00 6.47
CA ASP A 3 18.63 19.13 5.56
C ASP A 3 17.51 18.94 4.53
N ILE A 4 16.34 19.53 4.82
CA ILE A 4 15.30 19.73 3.82
C ILE A 4 15.77 20.90 2.97
N VAL A 5 16.50 20.61 1.89
CA VAL A 5 16.77 21.60 0.85
C VAL A 5 15.44 21.91 0.17
N ARG A 6 14.79 22.98 0.63
CA ARG A 6 13.75 23.68 -0.12
C ARG A 6 14.37 24.21 -1.40
N SER A 7 14.05 23.58 -2.53
CA SER A 7 14.15 24.20 -3.84
C SER A 7 12.87 23.84 -4.59
N GLY A 8 12.20 24.84 -5.18
CA GLY A 8 10.95 24.67 -5.94
C GLY A 8 11.19 23.87 -7.22
N ALA A 9 11.33 22.57 -7.09
CA ALA A 9 11.75 21.64 -8.13
C ALA A 9 10.56 20.82 -8.64
N ALA A 10 10.52 20.61 -9.95
CA ALA A 10 9.61 19.69 -10.62
C ALA A 10 9.49 18.37 -9.85
N ALA A 11 8.26 17.93 -9.57
CA ALA A 11 7.99 16.71 -8.80
C ALA A 11 8.80 15.55 -9.40
N SER A 12 9.84 15.08 -8.71
CA SER A 12 10.69 13.97 -9.09
C SER A 12 10.06 12.65 -8.64
N THR A 13 10.36 11.54 -9.32
CA THR A 13 9.88 10.22 -8.88
C THR A 13 10.48 9.89 -7.52
N GLN A 14 9.64 9.53 -6.54
CA GLN A 14 10.06 9.20 -5.18
C GLN A 14 9.74 7.74 -4.88
N VAL A 15 10.70 7.04 -4.26
CA VAL A 15 10.49 5.71 -3.69
C VAL A 15 10.53 5.86 -2.18
N MET A 16 9.40 5.64 -1.51
CA MET A 16 9.26 5.74 -0.06
C MET A 16 9.23 4.33 0.54
N PRO A 17 10.26 3.96 1.32
CA PRO A 17 10.28 2.67 2.01
C PRO A 17 9.39 2.73 3.25
N ASN A 18 8.49 1.75 3.41
CA ASN A 18 7.74 1.53 4.63
C ASN A 18 7.72 0.03 4.95
N SER A 19 8.62 -0.42 5.83
CA SER A 19 8.78 -1.77 6.37
C SER A 19 7.98 -2.90 5.67
N GLY A 20 8.44 -3.34 4.50
CA GLY A 20 7.81 -4.41 3.71
C GLY A 20 7.02 -3.93 2.47
N VAL A 21 6.91 -2.62 2.25
CA VAL A 21 6.33 -2.01 1.05
C VAL A 21 7.31 -0.98 0.46
N ALA A 22 7.57 -1.10 -0.84
CA ALA A 22 8.20 -0.06 -1.64
C ALA A 22 7.10 0.75 -2.37
N HIS A 23 6.88 2.00 -1.95
CA HIS A 23 5.92 2.89 -2.59
C HIS A 23 6.60 3.77 -3.64
N MET A 24 6.18 3.69 -4.91
CA MET A 24 6.72 4.50 -6.01
C MET A 24 5.72 5.57 -6.47
N VAL A 25 6.06 6.85 -6.23
CA VAL A 25 5.35 8.03 -6.73
C VAL A 25 5.98 8.49 -8.04
N ILE A 26 5.21 8.54 -9.13
CA ILE A 26 5.74 8.88 -10.47
C ILE A 26 5.78 10.41 -10.68
N GLY A 27 6.97 10.98 -10.68
CA GLY A 27 7.22 12.40 -10.94
C GLY A 27 7.21 12.79 -12.43
N ARG A 28 7.29 14.11 -12.71
CA ARG A 28 7.32 14.74 -14.05
C ARG A 28 8.56 14.37 -14.88
N ASP A 29 9.72 14.22 -14.24
CA ASP A 29 10.97 13.79 -14.90
C ASP A 29 11.31 12.35 -14.52
N THR A 30 10.78 11.40 -15.27
CA THR A 30 11.05 9.97 -15.05
C THR A 30 12.21 9.51 -15.94
N GLU A 31 13.45 9.56 -15.45
CA GLU A 31 14.52 8.72 -16.00
C GLU A 31 14.23 7.27 -15.58
N ARG A 32 13.56 6.52 -16.48
CA ARG A 32 12.99 5.18 -16.23
C ARG A 32 13.92 4.18 -15.55
N GLU A 33 15.24 4.25 -15.76
CA GLU A 33 16.20 3.31 -15.15
C GLU A 33 16.52 3.64 -13.69
N ARG A 34 16.69 4.92 -13.32
CA ARG A 34 16.99 5.32 -11.94
C ARG A 34 15.89 4.92 -10.95
N VAL A 35 14.66 4.87 -11.43
CA VAL A 35 13.50 4.42 -10.66
C VAL A 35 13.62 2.93 -10.32
N PHE A 36 13.94 2.09 -11.31
CA PHE A 36 14.06 0.66 -11.09
C PHE A 36 15.22 0.33 -10.17
N ASP A 37 16.30 1.11 -10.22
CA ASP A 37 17.42 0.92 -9.31
C ASP A 37 17.07 1.32 -7.87
N ALA A 38 16.35 2.43 -7.67
CA ALA A 38 15.86 2.83 -6.34
C ALA A 38 14.89 1.79 -5.71
N VAL A 39 14.05 1.15 -6.53
CA VAL A 39 13.20 0.04 -6.07
C VAL A 39 14.05 -1.21 -5.80
N ALA A 40 15.07 -1.49 -6.62
CA ALA A 40 15.96 -2.63 -6.44
C ALA A 40 16.79 -2.52 -5.16
N ASP A 41 17.28 -1.33 -4.80
CA ASP A 41 18.00 -1.07 -3.56
C ASP A 41 17.15 -1.43 -2.33
N HIS A 42 15.82 -1.35 -2.42
CA HIS A 42 14.93 -1.73 -1.31
C HIS A 42 14.82 -3.25 -1.10
N PHE A 43 15.15 -4.04 -2.12
CA PHE A 43 15.23 -5.50 -1.96
C PHE A 43 16.55 -5.94 -1.33
N ASP A 44 17.54 -5.05 -1.19
CA ASP A 44 18.84 -5.42 -0.65
C ASP A 44 18.74 -5.64 0.87
N GLY A 45 18.98 -6.88 1.29
CA GLY A 45 18.87 -7.32 2.68
C GLY A 45 17.51 -7.90 3.08
N ALA A 46 16.48 -7.80 2.22
CA ALA A 46 15.19 -8.44 2.44
C ALA A 46 15.13 -9.85 1.79
N PRO A 47 14.58 -10.87 2.46
CA PRO A 47 14.36 -12.17 1.82
C PRO A 47 13.47 -12.05 0.59
N SER A 48 13.70 -12.90 -0.41
CA SER A 48 12.82 -12.92 -1.59
C SER A 48 11.39 -13.27 -1.19
N GLY A 49 10.42 -12.55 -1.74
CA GLY A 49 9.00 -12.76 -1.44
C GLY A 49 8.54 -12.14 -0.12
N THR A 50 9.25 -11.15 0.43
CA THR A 50 8.79 -10.40 1.63
C THR A 50 8.45 -8.94 1.36
N VAL A 51 8.88 -8.40 0.21
CA VAL A 51 8.66 -7.01 -0.17
C VAL A 51 7.52 -6.96 -1.18
N ASP A 52 6.50 -6.16 -0.87
CA ASP A 52 5.45 -5.81 -1.83
C ASP A 52 5.80 -4.48 -2.52
N VAL A 53 5.53 -4.37 -3.82
CA VAL A 53 5.81 -3.16 -4.62
C VAL A 53 4.51 -2.49 -5.00
N PHE A 54 4.39 -1.20 -4.71
CA PHE A 54 3.27 -0.36 -5.11
C PHE A 54 3.71 0.75 -6.06
N VAL A 55 2.98 0.94 -7.16
CA VAL A 55 3.17 2.02 -8.12
C VAL A 55 1.92 2.88 -8.14
N ASP A 56 2.06 4.19 -7.95
CA ASP A 56 0.97 5.14 -7.69
C ASP A 56 -0.11 5.23 -8.78
N ASP A 57 0.14 5.93 -9.90
CA ASP A 57 -0.84 6.01 -10.98
C ASP A 57 -0.17 5.89 -12.35
N LEU A 58 -0.37 4.73 -12.99
CA LEU A 58 0.09 4.47 -14.34
C LEU A 58 -0.65 5.31 -15.39
N ALA A 59 -1.85 5.82 -15.09
CA ALA A 59 -2.57 6.72 -15.99
C ALA A 59 -1.78 8.01 -16.24
N GLN A 60 -1.03 8.52 -15.26
CA GLN A 60 -0.14 9.67 -15.45
C GLN A 60 0.98 9.39 -16.46
N VAL A 61 1.52 8.16 -16.47
CA VAL A 61 2.52 7.75 -17.48
C VAL A 61 1.88 7.67 -18.85
N ALA A 62 0.66 7.15 -18.95
CA ALA A 62 -0.06 7.03 -20.22
C ALA A 62 -0.45 8.40 -20.79
N VAL A 63 -0.92 9.33 -19.95
CA VAL A 63 -1.24 10.71 -20.34
C VAL A 63 -0.02 11.44 -20.90
N ARG A 64 1.17 11.21 -20.32
CA ARG A 64 2.41 11.91 -20.72
C ARG A 64 3.14 11.26 -21.88
N ASN A 65 3.29 9.95 -21.84
CA ASN A 65 4.20 9.20 -22.72
C ASN A 65 3.46 8.22 -23.65
N GLY A 66 2.13 8.18 -23.60
CA GLY A 66 1.29 7.25 -24.34
C GLY A 66 1.08 5.92 -23.62
N VAL A 67 -0.01 5.25 -23.97
CA VAL A 67 -0.44 3.96 -23.40
C VAL A 67 0.63 2.88 -23.57
N ASP A 68 1.29 2.80 -24.73
CA ASP A 68 2.35 1.81 -24.98
C ASP A 68 3.55 1.96 -24.06
N SER A 69 3.96 3.22 -23.78
CA SER A 69 5.05 3.50 -22.84
C SER A 69 4.69 3.08 -21.42
N ALA A 70 3.45 3.31 -21.02
CA ALA A 70 2.92 2.93 -19.72
C ALA A 70 2.86 1.41 -19.57
N VAL A 71 2.34 0.68 -20.57
CA VAL A 71 2.34 -0.79 -20.60
C VAL A 71 3.77 -1.34 -20.55
N THR A 72 4.68 -0.81 -21.36
CA THR A 72 6.10 -1.24 -21.38
C THR A 72 6.77 -1.01 -20.03
N PHE A 73 6.48 0.11 -19.36
CA PHE A 73 7.00 0.40 -18.03
C PHE A 73 6.52 -0.65 -17.02
N ALA A 74 5.22 -0.94 -17.05
CA ALA A 74 4.58 -1.93 -16.20
C ALA A 74 5.17 -3.34 -16.41
N GLU A 75 5.32 -3.77 -17.66
CA GLU A 75 5.90 -5.06 -18.04
C GLU A 75 7.35 -5.19 -17.57
N ARG A 76 8.18 -4.16 -17.76
CA ARG A 76 9.57 -4.16 -17.31
C ARG A 76 9.69 -4.22 -15.79
N LEU A 77 8.80 -3.53 -15.08
CA LEU A 77 8.76 -3.57 -13.61
C LEU A 77 8.43 -4.98 -13.13
N ILE A 78 7.41 -5.62 -13.71
CA ILE A 78 7.09 -7.02 -13.41
C ILE A 78 8.29 -7.91 -13.73
N GLU A 79 8.83 -7.84 -14.94
CA GLU A 79 9.90 -8.74 -15.37
C GLU A 79 11.13 -8.63 -14.45
N ARG A 80 11.49 -7.42 -14.05
CA ARG A 80 12.66 -7.17 -13.20
C ARG A 80 12.48 -7.65 -11.76
N PHE A 81 11.27 -7.61 -11.21
CA PHE A 81 11.02 -7.93 -9.79
C PHE A 81 10.21 -9.23 -9.58
N ARG A 82 9.84 -9.92 -10.66
CA ARG A 82 9.18 -11.23 -10.59
C ARG A 82 10.07 -12.21 -9.80
N GLY A 83 9.48 -12.87 -8.80
CA GLY A 83 10.18 -13.81 -7.93
C GLY A 83 11.04 -13.18 -6.82
N ARG A 84 11.25 -11.86 -6.84
CA ARG A 84 11.84 -11.11 -5.71
C ARG A 84 10.78 -10.44 -4.86
N ALA A 85 9.76 -9.87 -5.50
CA ALA A 85 8.59 -9.31 -4.82
C ALA A 85 7.63 -10.42 -4.38
N SER A 86 7.00 -10.22 -3.22
CA SER A 86 5.83 -11.00 -2.78
C SER A 86 4.66 -10.74 -3.72
N ARG A 87 4.36 -9.46 -3.92
CA ARG A 87 3.31 -8.99 -4.83
C ARG A 87 3.69 -7.65 -5.45
N ILE A 88 3.26 -7.43 -6.69
CA ILE A 88 3.42 -6.16 -7.40
C ILE A 88 2.02 -5.62 -7.72
N ARG A 89 1.70 -4.46 -7.17
CA ARG A 89 0.44 -3.75 -7.35
C ARG A 89 0.71 -2.44 -8.08
N ILE A 90 -0.05 -2.18 -9.15
CA ILE A 90 0.06 -0.94 -9.92
C ILE A 90 -1.28 -0.25 -9.89
N GLY A 91 -1.32 0.94 -9.31
CA GLY A 91 -2.44 1.86 -9.33
C GLY A 91 -2.67 2.42 -10.74
N CYS A 92 -3.93 2.54 -11.13
CA CYS A 92 -4.31 3.12 -12.41
C CYS A 92 -5.65 3.85 -12.29
N SER A 93 -5.66 5.17 -12.55
CA SER A 93 -6.87 6.00 -12.49
C SER A 93 -8.05 5.40 -13.28
N ILE A 94 -9.26 5.44 -12.70
CA ILE A 94 -10.51 5.01 -13.37
C ILE A 94 -10.83 5.96 -14.54
N GLU A 95 -10.39 7.22 -14.44
CA GLU A 95 -10.45 8.20 -15.52
C GLU A 95 -9.32 8.03 -16.57
N GLY A 96 -8.44 7.05 -16.36
CA GLY A 96 -7.37 6.72 -17.29
C GLY A 96 -7.88 6.15 -18.62
N PRO A 97 -7.05 6.11 -19.68
CA PRO A 97 -7.44 5.58 -20.97
C PRO A 97 -7.97 4.14 -20.85
N ALA A 98 -9.19 3.88 -21.31
CA ALA A 98 -9.82 2.54 -21.21
C ALA A 98 -8.94 1.42 -21.82
N GLU A 99 -8.14 1.75 -22.84
CA GLU A 99 -7.17 0.87 -23.45
C GLU A 99 -6.03 0.45 -22.49
N LEU A 100 -5.56 1.38 -21.65
CA LEU A 100 -4.56 1.10 -20.62
C LEU A 100 -5.12 0.11 -19.58
N LEU A 101 -6.34 0.37 -19.10
CA LEU A 101 -7.03 -0.49 -18.13
C LEU A 101 -7.25 -1.90 -18.69
N SER A 102 -7.60 -2.01 -19.96
CA SER A 102 -7.79 -3.29 -20.66
C SER A 102 -6.48 -4.10 -20.77
N ARG A 103 -5.38 -3.44 -21.16
CA ARG A 103 -4.07 -4.11 -21.36
C ARG A 103 -3.38 -4.46 -20.04
N VAL A 104 -3.54 -3.63 -19.01
CA VAL A 104 -2.92 -3.81 -17.70
C VAL A 104 -3.72 -4.80 -16.84
N GLY A 105 -5.05 -4.78 -16.88
CA GLY A 105 -5.89 -5.66 -16.07
C GLY A 105 -5.83 -7.15 -16.44
N GLY A 106 -5.38 -7.49 -17.66
CA GLY A 106 -5.25 -8.88 -18.11
C GLY A 106 -3.97 -9.60 -17.67
N SER A 107 -2.92 -8.86 -17.29
CA SER A 107 -1.59 -9.42 -17.00
C SER A 107 -1.05 -9.05 -15.60
N MET A 108 -1.72 -8.15 -14.88
CA MET A 108 -1.21 -7.56 -13.65
C MET A 108 -2.30 -7.61 -12.58
N ASP A 109 -1.89 -7.79 -11.32
CA ASP A 109 -2.78 -7.65 -10.16
C ASP A 109 -2.98 -6.14 -9.89
N ALA A 110 -3.52 -5.41 -10.87
CA ALA A 110 -3.62 -3.96 -10.87
C ALA A 110 -4.60 -3.48 -9.79
N VAL A 111 -4.18 -2.49 -9.00
CA VAL A 111 -5.09 -1.77 -8.11
C VAL A 111 -5.75 -0.73 -8.99
N ARG A 112 -7.07 -0.79 -9.18
CA ARG A 112 -7.78 0.36 -9.73
C ARG A 112 -7.48 1.56 -8.83
N ALA A 113 -7.38 2.75 -9.42
CA ALA A 113 -7.24 4.05 -8.76
C ALA A 113 -7.84 4.02 -7.37
N VAL A 114 -7.16 4.65 -6.41
CA VAL A 114 -7.69 4.81 -5.06
C VAL A 114 -9.16 5.20 -5.19
N ASP A 115 -10.00 4.23 -4.86
CA ASP A 115 -11.42 4.31 -5.13
C ASP A 115 -11.94 5.54 -4.35
N PRO A 116 -12.71 6.45 -4.97
CA PRO A 116 -13.16 7.67 -4.30
C PRO A 116 -13.85 7.40 -2.97
N ASP A 117 -14.54 6.27 -2.85
CA ASP A 117 -15.17 5.84 -1.60
C ASP A 117 -14.13 5.45 -0.53
N THR A 118 -12.99 4.91 -0.94
CA THR A 118 -11.86 4.62 -0.04
C THR A 118 -11.20 5.91 0.45
N MET A 119 -10.95 6.89 -0.43
CA MET A 119 -10.41 8.20 -0.01
C MET A 119 -11.36 8.88 0.97
N ALA A 120 -12.65 8.96 0.63
CA ALA A 120 -13.66 9.55 1.51
C ALA A 120 -13.77 8.82 2.86
N ALA A 121 -13.58 7.50 2.90
CA ALA A 121 -13.56 6.74 4.15
C ALA A 121 -12.33 7.05 5.01
N VAL A 122 -11.15 7.21 4.39
CA VAL A 122 -9.90 7.59 5.09
C VAL A 122 -9.99 9.03 5.62
N GLU A 123 -10.49 9.97 4.82
CA GLU A 123 -10.75 11.35 5.24
C GLU A 123 -11.73 11.41 6.41
N ARG A 124 -12.83 10.65 6.32
CA ARG A 124 -13.81 10.54 7.40
C ARG A 124 -13.17 9.99 8.67
N LEU A 125 -12.37 8.92 8.58
CA LEU A 125 -11.66 8.39 9.74
C LEU A 125 -10.70 9.43 10.35
N SER A 126 -10.00 10.20 9.51
CA SER A 126 -9.13 11.29 9.95
C SER A 126 -9.88 12.37 10.71
N GLY A 127 -11.11 12.71 10.29
CA GLY A 127 -11.96 13.69 10.98
C GLY A 127 -12.62 13.16 12.25
N ASP A 128 -13.18 11.95 12.19
CA ASP A 128 -14.02 11.39 13.25
C ASP A 128 -13.20 10.76 14.39
N ASP A 129 -12.09 10.10 14.06
CA ASP A 129 -11.16 9.49 15.04
C ASP A 129 -9.70 9.68 14.60
N PRO A 130 -9.12 10.89 14.85
CA PRO A 130 -7.75 11.21 14.49
C PRO A 130 -6.70 10.28 15.12
N THR A 131 -7.03 9.67 16.27
CA THR A 131 -6.12 8.78 16.98
C THR A 131 -6.03 7.44 16.25
N THR A 132 -7.16 6.83 15.93
CA THR A 132 -7.20 5.60 15.13
C THR A 132 -6.63 5.81 13.73
N PHE A 133 -6.96 6.93 13.09
CA PHE A 133 -6.33 7.34 11.83
C PHE A 133 -4.80 7.37 11.93
N GLY A 134 -4.26 8.00 12.97
CA GLY A 134 -2.82 8.09 13.20
C GLY A 134 -2.12 6.73 13.34
N TYR A 135 -2.78 5.75 13.96
CA TYR A 135 -2.27 4.38 14.04
C TYR A 135 -2.30 3.69 12.69
N VAL A 136 -3.42 3.77 11.96
CA VAL A 136 -3.56 3.19 10.62
C VAL A 136 -2.51 3.76 9.68
N ARG A 137 -2.39 5.08 9.61
CA ARG A 137 -1.41 5.77 8.75
C ARG A 137 0.01 5.26 8.96
N ARG A 138 0.42 5.00 10.19
CA ARG A 138 1.79 4.58 10.51
C ARG A 138 2.04 3.08 10.42
N HIS A 139 1.04 2.24 10.68
CA HIS A 139 1.26 0.84 10.98
C HIS A 139 0.44 -0.14 10.13
N TRP A 140 -0.29 0.34 9.11
CA TRP A 140 -1.11 -0.52 8.25
C TRP A 140 -0.30 -1.65 7.58
N VAL A 141 0.97 -1.40 7.23
CA VAL A 141 1.86 -2.41 6.63
C VAL A 141 2.16 -3.55 7.61
N GLU A 142 2.53 -3.23 8.85
CA GLU A 142 2.74 -4.25 9.88
C GLU A 142 1.44 -5.00 10.20
N ALA A 143 0.30 -4.31 10.20
CA ALA A 143 -1.00 -4.95 10.41
C ALA A 143 -1.35 -5.94 9.29
N LYS A 144 -1.13 -5.57 8.02
CA LYS A 144 -1.25 -6.47 6.88
C LYS A 144 -0.35 -7.70 7.05
N ARG A 145 0.95 -7.48 7.32
CA ARG A 145 1.91 -8.57 7.54
C ARG A 145 1.44 -9.52 8.64
N GLY A 146 0.93 -8.97 9.74
CA GLY A 146 0.39 -9.74 10.85
C GLY A 146 -0.82 -10.58 10.46
N ILE A 147 -1.78 -9.99 9.73
CA ILE A 147 -2.96 -10.69 9.22
C ILE A 147 -2.56 -11.84 8.29
N GLU A 148 -1.69 -11.56 7.31
CA GLU A 148 -1.30 -12.55 6.28
C GLU A 148 -0.40 -13.67 6.82
N THR A 149 0.30 -13.44 7.93
CA THR A 149 1.16 -14.46 8.58
C THR A 149 0.40 -15.28 9.63
N CYS A 150 -0.70 -14.75 10.17
CA CYS A 150 -1.44 -15.42 11.24
C CYS A 150 -2.22 -16.62 10.70
N ASP A 151 -2.02 -17.79 11.30
CA ASP A 151 -2.64 -19.06 10.89
C ASP A 151 -4.06 -19.28 11.47
N ARG A 152 -4.58 -18.31 12.23
CA ARG A 152 -5.87 -18.39 12.91
C ARG A 152 -6.95 -17.64 12.16
N ASN A 153 -8.14 -18.23 12.05
CA ASN A 153 -9.31 -17.56 11.46
C ASN A 153 -9.84 -16.41 12.32
N TYR A 154 -9.84 -16.56 13.65
CA TYR A 154 -10.47 -15.60 14.58
C TYR A 154 -9.55 -15.11 15.73
N PRO A 155 -8.40 -14.50 15.44
CA PRO A 155 -7.41 -14.11 16.44
C PRO A 155 -7.77 -12.80 17.16
N GLN A 156 -7.21 -12.64 18.35
CA GLN A 156 -7.06 -11.36 19.04
C GLN A 156 -5.82 -10.61 18.52
N SER A 157 -5.74 -9.30 18.74
CA SER A 157 -4.57 -8.50 18.32
C SER A 157 -3.24 -9.06 18.85
N LYS A 158 -3.22 -9.58 20.08
CA LYS A 158 -2.03 -10.24 20.67
C LYS A 158 -1.60 -11.49 19.90
N GLN A 159 -2.56 -12.23 19.33
CA GLN A 159 -2.28 -13.45 18.56
C GLN A 159 -1.80 -13.11 17.15
N VAL A 160 -2.35 -12.06 16.53
CA VAL A 160 -1.84 -11.51 15.27
C VAL A 160 -0.41 -11.00 15.47
N HIS A 161 -0.18 -10.25 16.55
CA HIS A 161 1.15 -9.72 16.91
C HIS A 161 2.18 -10.83 17.12
N ALA A 162 1.79 -11.91 17.79
CA ALA A 162 2.69 -13.04 18.06
C ALA A 162 3.12 -13.82 16.80
N ALA A 163 2.43 -13.66 15.68
CA ALA A 163 2.82 -14.25 14.40
C ALA A 163 3.93 -13.45 13.69
N LEU A 164 4.19 -12.20 14.12
CA LEU A 164 5.19 -11.34 13.51
C LEU A 164 6.60 -11.69 14.00
N THR A 165 7.53 -11.74 13.05
CA THR A 165 8.96 -11.72 13.35
C THR A 165 9.40 -10.26 13.48
N GLU A 166 10.06 -9.91 14.59
CA GLU A 166 10.56 -8.55 14.87
C GLU A 166 9.48 -7.44 14.71
N PRO A 167 8.41 -7.47 15.52
CA PRO A 167 7.36 -6.46 15.45
C PRO A 167 7.86 -5.09 15.90
N GLU A 168 7.51 -4.05 15.15
CA GLU A 168 7.82 -2.65 15.46
C GLU A 168 6.81 -2.06 16.45
N THR A 169 5.62 -2.66 16.52
CA THR A 169 4.54 -2.21 17.39
C THR A 169 4.34 -3.11 18.60
N THR A 170 3.55 -2.63 19.57
CA THR A 170 3.04 -3.47 20.66
C THR A 170 1.72 -4.14 20.25
N PRO A 171 1.29 -5.24 20.91
CA PRO A 171 -0.04 -5.83 20.68
C PRO A 171 -1.21 -4.84 20.78
N ARG A 172 -1.06 -3.80 21.61
CA ARG A 172 -2.05 -2.73 21.79
C ARG A 172 -2.08 -1.79 20.58
N THR A 173 -0.92 -1.35 20.13
CA THR A 173 -0.77 -0.48 18.95
C THR A 173 -1.25 -1.20 17.69
N LEU A 174 -0.88 -2.47 17.52
CA LEU A 174 -1.40 -3.31 16.44
C LEU A 174 -2.92 -3.44 16.53
N GLY A 175 -3.48 -3.64 17.73
CA GLY A 175 -4.93 -3.71 17.93
C GLY A 175 -5.66 -2.43 17.53
N ALA A 176 -5.12 -1.26 17.84
CA ALA A 176 -5.69 0.02 17.39
C ALA A 176 -5.66 0.15 15.85
N THR A 177 -4.57 -0.29 15.23
CA THR A 177 -4.42 -0.33 13.77
C THR A 177 -5.43 -1.27 13.12
N LEU A 178 -5.59 -2.50 13.65
CA LEU A 178 -6.57 -3.47 13.19
C LEU A 178 -8.01 -2.95 13.35
N SER A 179 -8.31 -2.24 14.45
CA SER A 179 -9.61 -1.58 14.63
C SER A 179 -9.89 -0.55 13.55
N GLY A 180 -8.89 0.26 13.18
CA GLY A 180 -9.03 1.20 12.08
C GLY A 180 -9.22 0.52 10.72
N LEU A 181 -8.55 -0.61 10.48
CA LEU A 181 -8.79 -1.43 9.27
C LEU A 181 -10.22 -2.01 9.23
N VAL A 182 -10.81 -2.32 10.38
CA VAL A 182 -12.24 -2.67 10.46
C VAL A 182 -13.12 -1.48 10.08
N THR A 183 -12.87 -0.30 10.63
CA THR A 183 -13.62 0.91 10.29
C THR A 183 -13.53 1.27 8.80
N LEU A 184 -12.39 0.98 8.16
CA LEU A 184 -12.17 1.22 6.73
C LEU A 184 -12.70 0.07 5.83
N GLY A 185 -13.26 -0.98 6.43
CA GLY A 185 -13.89 -2.10 5.73
C GLY A 185 -12.91 -3.10 5.12
N ALA A 186 -11.64 -3.08 5.54
CA ALA A 186 -10.60 -4.01 5.10
C ALA A 186 -10.58 -5.32 5.90
N LEU A 187 -11.18 -5.32 7.09
CA LEU A 187 -11.24 -6.43 8.02
C LEU A 187 -12.60 -6.41 8.73
N GLU A 188 -13.05 -7.54 9.27
CA GLU A 188 -14.27 -7.61 10.09
C GLU A 188 -13.94 -8.10 11.51
N THR A 189 -14.89 -7.93 12.43
CA THR A 189 -14.81 -8.49 13.79
C THR A 189 -15.67 -9.73 13.91
N TRP A 190 -15.17 -10.74 14.60
CA TRP A 190 -15.92 -11.96 14.87
C TRP A 190 -16.65 -11.89 16.21
N GLY A 191 -17.98 -11.75 16.12
CA GLY A 191 -18.94 -11.89 17.21
C GLY A 191 -19.06 -10.68 18.14
N ASP A 192 -20.26 -10.49 18.68
CA ASP A 192 -20.53 -9.53 19.77
C ASP A 192 -20.07 -10.13 21.10
N THR A 193 -18.79 -9.96 21.42
CA THR A 193 -18.23 -10.54 22.66
C THR A 193 -18.01 -9.49 23.75
N VAL A 194 -18.31 -9.87 25.00
CA VAL A 194 -18.00 -9.12 26.23
C VAL A 194 -16.50 -9.18 26.60
N GLY A 195 -15.65 -9.69 25.69
CA GLY A 195 -14.23 -9.97 25.88
C GLY A 195 -13.34 -9.23 24.88
N PRO A 196 -12.04 -9.53 24.82
CA PRO A 196 -11.14 -8.87 23.89
C PRO A 196 -11.56 -9.13 22.44
N THR A 197 -11.64 -8.07 21.64
CA THR A 197 -12.06 -8.09 20.23
C THR A 197 -11.33 -9.19 19.46
N ARG A 198 -12.10 -10.01 18.75
CA ARG A 198 -11.61 -10.98 17.78
C ARG A 198 -11.83 -10.44 16.38
N TYR A 199 -10.83 -10.59 15.53
CA TYR A 199 -10.90 -10.21 14.13
C TYR A 199 -11.24 -11.42 13.29
N ASP A 200 -12.03 -11.24 12.25
CA ASP A 200 -12.32 -12.28 11.27
C ASP A 200 -11.33 -12.17 10.12
N LEU A 201 -10.26 -12.98 10.16
CA LEU A 201 -9.28 -13.02 9.08
C LEU A 201 -9.82 -13.73 7.83
N THR A 202 -10.92 -14.48 7.94
CA THR A 202 -11.56 -15.13 6.78
C THR A 202 -12.32 -14.12 5.91
N ALA A 203 -12.72 -13.00 6.50
CA ALA A 203 -13.32 -11.84 5.83
C ALA A 203 -12.29 -10.76 5.46
N TYR A 204 -10.99 -11.04 5.63
CA TYR A 204 -9.92 -10.09 5.25
C TYR A 204 -9.99 -9.76 3.76
N ARG A 205 -9.91 -8.47 3.44
CA ARG A 205 -9.94 -7.94 2.06
C ARG A 205 -8.57 -7.33 1.73
N PRO A 206 -7.63 -8.10 1.16
CA PRO A 206 -6.30 -7.62 0.81
C PRO A 206 -6.35 -6.36 -0.07
N GLU A 207 -7.22 -6.35 -1.07
CA GLU A 207 -7.40 -5.28 -2.06
C GLU A 207 -7.85 -3.98 -1.38
N ARG A 208 -8.75 -4.08 -0.39
CA ARG A 208 -9.20 -2.92 0.38
C ARG A 208 -8.09 -2.40 1.29
N THR A 209 -7.29 -3.28 1.89
CA THR A 209 -6.12 -2.88 2.69
C THR A 209 -5.10 -2.12 1.85
N TRP A 210 -4.86 -2.59 0.62
CA TRP A 210 -4.01 -1.91 -0.35
C TRP A 210 -4.55 -0.56 -0.77
N ALA A 211 -5.85 -0.48 -1.09
CA ALA A 211 -6.48 0.78 -1.45
C ALA A 211 -6.42 1.80 -0.30
N VAL A 212 -6.57 1.34 0.95
CA VAL A 212 -6.38 2.16 2.16
C VAL A 212 -4.93 2.66 2.25
N GLY A 213 -3.94 1.77 2.08
CA GLY A 213 -2.52 2.16 2.04
C GLY A 213 -2.25 3.25 1.01
N ALA A 214 -2.74 3.06 -0.22
CA ALA A 214 -2.61 4.03 -1.30
C ALA A 214 -3.29 5.38 -0.97
N ALA A 215 -4.50 5.37 -0.40
CA ALA A 215 -5.19 6.58 0.03
C ALA A 215 -4.40 7.36 1.11
N LEU A 216 -3.79 6.64 2.06
CA LEU A 216 -3.00 7.25 3.13
C LEU A 216 -1.75 7.93 2.61
N GLU A 217 -1.09 7.36 1.59
CA GLU A 217 0.10 7.94 0.97
C GLU A 217 -0.25 9.09 0.01
N ALA A 218 -1.36 9.00 -0.71
CA ALA A 218 -1.83 10.08 -1.59
C ALA A 218 -2.12 11.37 -0.80
N GLY A 219 -2.73 11.25 0.39
CA GLY A 219 -2.99 12.39 1.28
C GLY A 219 -1.75 13.03 1.91
N VAL A 220 -0.55 12.45 1.75
CA VAL A 220 0.72 13.06 2.20
C VAL A 220 1.21 14.13 1.22
N SER A 221 0.70 14.15 -0.01
CA SER A 221 1.19 15.04 -1.08
C SER A 221 0.59 16.46 -1.08
N GLU A 222 -0.33 16.79 -0.18
CA GLU A 222 -1.05 18.08 -0.15
C GLU A 222 -0.74 19.03 1.03
N GLU A 223 0.32 18.80 1.82
CA GLU A 223 0.71 19.74 2.91
C GLU A 223 2.10 20.39 2.74
#